data_AF-A0A9D7IXT4-F1
#
_entry.id   AF-A0A9D7IXT4-F1
#
_cell.length_a   1.000
_cell.length_b   1.000
_cell.length_c   1.000
_cell.angle_alpha   90.00
_cell.angle_beta   90.00
_cell.angle_gamma   90.00
#
_symmetry.space_group_name_H-M   'P 1'
#
loop_
_entity.id
_entity.type
_entity.pdbx_description
1 polymer ?
#
loop_
_entity_poly.entity_id
_entity_poly.type
_entity_poly.pdbx_seq_one_letter_code
_entity_poly.pdbx_strand_id
1 'polypeptide(L)'
;MTVSRKALCVIYGLIGLIAFVGTWGNMLGVLKEQGFWGGTIKFWQDALVNEASRFLTVDILFLGLAVVLWMLLEARRLEIPGVWFYVIFGLFIAISLAMPLFMIHREIKLVVA
;
A
#
# COMPACT_ATOMS: atom_id res chain seq x y z
N MET A 1 26.01 -9.51 -4.90
CA MET A 1 25.90 -8.23 -4.16
C MET A 1 25.02 -8.45 -2.95
N THR A 2 25.53 -8.29 -1.73
CA THR A 2 24.72 -8.34 -0.51
C THR A 2 24.24 -6.93 -0.18
N VAL A 3 22.97 -6.65 -0.41
CA VAL A 3 22.38 -5.35 -0.03
C VAL A 3 22.14 -5.37 1.49
N SER A 4 22.58 -4.32 2.19
CA SER A 4 22.37 -4.19 3.63
C SER A 4 20.87 -4.05 3.95
N ARG A 5 20.38 -4.73 4.98
CA ARG A 5 18.98 -4.59 5.45
C ARG A 5 18.63 -3.15 5.82
N LYS A 6 19.58 -2.39 6.37
CA LYS A 6 19.40 -0.96 6.64
C LYS A 6 19.11 -0.18 5.36
N ALA A 7 19.81 -0.50 4.27
CA ALA A 7 19.57 0.12 2.97
C ALA A 7 18.19 -0.26 2.42
N LEU A 8 17.75 -1.51 2.59
CA LEU A 8 16.39 -1.93 2.23
C LEU A 8 15.33 -1.14 3.00
N CYS A 9 15.48 -0.98 4.33
CA CYS A 9 14.55 -0.20 5.13
C CYS A 9 14.45 1.26 4.65
N VAL A 10 15.58 1.89 4.31
CA VAL A 10 15.60 3.26 3.77
C VAL A 10 14.89 3.32 2.42
N ILE A 11 15.18 2.38 1.51
CA ILE A 11 14.55 2.33 0.19
C ILE A 11 13.04 2.14 0.32
N TYR A 12 12.58 1.20 1.15
CA TYR A 12 11.16 1.01 1.40
C TYR A 12 10.50 2.25 2.03
N GLY A 13 11.19 2.92 2.95
CA GLY A 13 10.70 4.18 3.53
C GLY A 13 10.51 5.27 2.48
N LEU A 14 11.48 5.44 1.57
CA LEU A 14 11.42 6.40 0.47
C LEU A 14 10.30 6.06 -0.51
N ILE A 15 10.18 4.79 -0.91
CA ILE A 15 9.10 4.32 -1.80
C ILE A 15 7.74 4.61 -1.17
N GLY A 16 7.55 4.25 0.11
CA GLY A 16 6.30 4.48 0.83
C GLY A 16 5.94 5.97 0.91
N LEU A 17 6.92 6.82 1.23
CA LEU A 17 6.71 8.27 1.29
C LEU A 17 6.31 8.85 -0.07
N ILE A 18 7.05 8.51 -1.14
CA ILE A 18 6.77 8.99 -2.49
C ILE A 18 5.39 8.50 -2.95
N ALA A 19 5.07 7.23 -2.71
CA ALA A 19 3.78 6.65 -3.04
C ALA A 19 2.63 7.34 -2.29
N PHE A 20 2.81 7.64 -1.00
CA PHE A 20 1.81 8.33 -0.20
C PHE A 20 1.56 9.75 -0.72
N VAL A 21 2.63 10.52 -0.95
CA VAL A 21 2.51 11.88 -1.52
C VAL A 21 1.87 11.85 -2.90
N GLY A 22 2.24 10.89 -3.76
CA GLY A 22 1.66 10.74 -5.09
C GLY A 22 0.19 10.35 -5.07
N THR A 23 -0.23 9.45 -4.19
CA THR A 23 -1.63 9.00 -4.11
C THR A 23 -2.52 10.03 -3.41
N TRP A 24 -2.14 10.47 -2.22
CA TRP A 24 -2.94 11.41 -1.44
C TRP A 24 -2.86 12.84 -1.96
N GLY A 25 -1.72 13.26 -2.52
CA GLY A 25 -1.59 14.59 -3.14
C GLY A 25 -2.62 14.82 -4.25
N ASN A 26 -2.90 13.80 -5.05
CA ASN A 26 -3.93 13.85 -6.10
C ASN A 26 -5.37 13.76 -5.55
N MET A 27 -5.56 13.13 -4.38
CA MET A 27 -6.88 12.91 -3.77
C MET A 27 -7.37 14.11 -2.92
N LEU A 28 -6.46 14.94 -2.43
CA LEU A 28 -6.79 16.06 -1.54
C LEU A 28 -7.74 17.10 -2.18
N GLY A 29 -7.61 17.37 -3.47
CA GLY A 29 -8.51 18.30 -4.18
C GLY A 29 -9.94 17.77 -4.20
N VAL A 30 -10.10 16.51 -4.62
CA VAL A 30 -11.38 15.80 -4.69
C VAL A 30 -12.07 15.75 -3.31
N LEU A 31 -11.31 15.46 -2.25
CA LEU A 31 -11.84 15.41 -0.89
C LEU A 31 -12.27 16.78 -0.35
N LYS A 32 -11.56 17.86 -0.71
CA LYS A 32 -11.94 19.22 -0.30
C LYS A 32 -13.24 19.69 -0.95
N GLU A 33 -13.45 19.33 -2.21
CA GLU A 33 -14.63 19.74 -2.97
C GLU A 33 -15.87 18.90 -2.64
N GLN A 34 -15.70 17.59 -2.47
CA GLN A 34 -16.82 16.63 -2.39
C GLN A 34 -17.01 16.04 -0.98
N GLY A 35 -16.15 16.37 -0.02
CA GLY A 35 -16.07 15.71 1.29
C GLY A 35 -15.56 14.28 1.20
N PHE A 36 -15.46 13.59 2.34
CA PHE A 36 -14.92 12.22 2.40
C PHE A 36 -15.73 11.20 1.58
N TRP A 37 -17.04 11.16 1.81
CA TRP A 37 -17.93 10.21 1.13
C TRP A 37 -18.11 10.54 -0.36
N GLY A 38 -18.37 11.79 -0.71
CA GLY A 38 -18.50 12.21 -2.10
C GLY A 38 -17.19 12.04 -2.88
N GLY A 39 -16.05 12.36 -2.25
CA GLY A 39 -14.75 12.15 -2.85
C GLY A 39 -14.44 10.67 -3.10
N THR A 40 -14.82 9.78 -2.18
CA THR A 40 -14.69 8.33 -2.37
C THR A 40 -15.53 7.82 -3.55
N ILE A 41 -16.78 8.27 -3.66
CA ILE A 41 -17.65 7.89 -4.79
C ILE A 41 -17.05 8.40 -6.11
N LYS A 42 -16.62 9.66 -6.15
CA LYS A 42 -16.01 10.26 -7.33
C LYS A 42 -14.73 9.53 -7.74
N PHE A 43 -13.88 9.14 -6.80
CA PHE A 43 -12.68 8.35 -7.09
C PHE A 43 -13.02 7.05 -7.83
N TRP A 44 -14.03 6.31 -7.37
CA TRP A 44 -14.44 5.06 -8.04
C TRP A 44 -15.06 5.29 -9.41
N GLN A 45 -15.81 6.38 -9.59
CA GLN A 45 -16.32 6.78 -10.91
C GLN A 45 -15.16 7.06 -11.87
N ASP A 46 -14.17 7.83 -11.44
CA ASP A 46 -13.00 8.21 -12.24
C ASP A 46 -12.09 6.99 -12.50
N ALA A 47 -11.91 6.10 -11.52
CA ALA A 47 -11.15 4.85 -11.66
C ALA A 47 -11.77 3.88 -12.69
N LEU A 48 -13.07 3.97 -12.93
CA LEU A 48 -13.80 3.06 -13.81
C LEU A 48 -14.33 3.75 -15.09
N VAL A 49 -13.93 4.99 -15.37
CA VAL A 49 -14.53 5.79 -16.44
C VAL A 49 -14.20 5.28 -17.85
N ASN A 50 -12.97 4.81 -18.09
CA ASN A 50 -12.49 4.39 -19.41
C ASN A 50 -11.76 3.04 -19.38
N GLU A 51 -11.41 2.52 -20.55
CA GLU A 51 -10.76 1.20 -20.69
C GLU A 51 -9.42 1.13 -19.94
N ALA A 52 -8.59 2.17 -20.04
CA ALA A 52 -7.28 2.20 -19.39
C ALA A 52 -7.41 2.27 -17.86
N SER A 53 -8.34 3.07 -17.34
CA SER A 53 -8.57 3.19 -15.89
C SER A 53 -9.13 1.89 -15.29
N ARG A 54 -10.05 1.23 -16.00
CA ARG A 54 -10.58 -0.09 -15.60
C ARG A 54 -9.48 -1.15 -15.60
N PHE A 55 -8.64 -1.17 -16.63
CA PHE A 55 -7.48 -2.08 -16.69
C PHE A 55 -6.59 -1.91 -15.46
N LEU A 56 -6.16 -0.68 -15.15
CA LEU A 56 -5.33 -0.39 -13.98
C LEU A 56 -6.02 -0.74 -12.66
N THR A 57 -7.33 -0.51 -12.57
CA THR A 57 -8.12 -0.85 -11.38
C THR A 57 -8.15 -2.36 -11.15
N VAL A 58 -8.41 -3.15 -12.20
CA VAL A 58 -8.40 -4.61 -12.09
C VAL A 58 -6.99 -5.10 -11.73
N ASP A 59 -5.96 -4.59 -12.40
CA ASP A 59 -4.56 -4.97 -12.14
C ASP A 59 -4.15 -4.72 -10.68
N ILE A 60 -4.40 -3.50 -10.16
CA ILE A 60 -3.99 -3.16 -8.79
C ILE A 60 -4.79 -3.92 -7.73
N LEU A 61 -6.06 -4.26 -7.98
CA LEU A 61 -6.88 -5.04 -7.04
C LEU A 61 -6.37 -6.49 -6.94
N PHE A 62 -6.06 -7.14 -8.06
CA PHE A 62 -5.54 -8.51 -8.04
C PHE A 62 -4.10 -8.58 -7.54
N LEU A 63 -3.24 -7.61 -7.91
CA LEU A 63 -1.91 -7.47 -7.33
C LEU A 63 -2.02 -7.26 -5.81
N GLY A 64 -2.92 -6.38 -5.38
CA GLY A 64 -3.15 -6.10 -3.97
C GLY A 64 -3.60 -7.33 -3.19
N LEU A 65 -4.49 -8.15 -3.76
CA LEU A 65 -4.93 -9.40 -3.16
C LEU A 65 -3.74 -10.38 -2.98
N ALA A 66 -2.92 -10.56 -4.01
CA ALA A 66 -1.72 -11.41 -3.92
C ALA A 66 -0.74 -10.90 -2.85
N VAL A 67 -0.51 -9.58 -2.78
CA VAL A 67 0.33 -8.94 -1.76
C VAL A 67 -0.25 -9.15 -0.36
N VAL A 68 -1.55 -9.00 -0.15
CA VAL A 68 -2.21 -9.24 1.13
C VAL A 68 -2.03 -10.69 1.58
N LEU A 69 -2.27 -11.66 0.70
CA LEU A 69 -2.05 -13.07 1.03
C LEU A 69 -0.59 -13.33 1.42
N TRP A 70 0.36 -12.79 0.66
CA TRP A 70 1.78 -12.91 0.98
C TRP A 70 2.14 -12.26 2.33
N MET A 71 1.64 -11.06 2.62
CA MET A 71 1.85 -10.39 3.92
C MET A 71 1.32 -11.23 5.08
N LEU A 72 0.13 -11.81 4.94
CA LEU A 72 -0.47 -12.66 5.97
C LEU A 72 0.37 -13.92 6.25
N LEU A 73 0.84 -14.59 5.19
CA LEU A 73 1.68 -15.79 5.33
C LEU A 73 3.05 -15.45 5.92
N GLU A 74 3.68 -14.37 5.46
CA GLU A 74 4.99 -13.94 5.94
C GLU A 74 4.92 -13.43 7.38
N ALA A 75 3.84 -12.74 7.76
CA ALA A 75 3.62 -12.31 9.13
C ALA A 75 3.48 -13.50 10.08
N ARG A 76 2.80 -14.57 9.65
CA ARG A 76 2.74 -15.82 10.42
C ARG A 76 4.12 -16.47 10.56
N ARG A 77 4.91 -16.51 9.47
CA ARG A 77 6.26 -17.10 9.47
C ARG A 77 7.23 -16.38 10.39
N LEU A 78 7.13 -15.05 10.48
CA LEU A 78 8.05 -14.19 11.24
C LEU A 78 7.46 -13.67 12.56
N GLU A 79 6.31 -14.18 12.97
CA GLU A 79 5.58 -13.76 14.18
C GLU A 79 5.46 -12.23 14.27
N ILE A 80 5.06 -11.60 13.15
CA ILE A 80 4.80 -10.17 13.07
C ILE A 80 3.41 -9.88 13.64
N PRO A 81 3.28 -9.19 14.78
CA PRO A 81 1.98 -8.82 15.33
C PRO A 81 1.32 -7.72 14.48
N GLY A 82 0.00 -7.69 14.47
CA GLY A 82 -0.75 -6.57 13.89
C GLY A 82 -0.76 -6.50 12.35
N VAL A 83 -0.49 -7.60 11.64
CA VAL A 83 -0.51 -7.62 10.15
C VAL A 83 -1.80 -7.05 9.56
N TRP A 84 -2.94 -7.24 10.24
CA TRP A 84 -4.24 -6.72 9.82
C TRP A 84 -4.30 -5.20 9.74
N PHE A 85 -3.50 -4.45 10.52
CA PHE A 85 -3.42 -3.00 10.36
C PHE A 85 -2.88 -2.62 8.98
N TYR A 86 -1.85 -3.31 8.49
CA TYR A 86 -1.33 -3.08 7.13
C TYR A 86 -2.34 -3.48 6.06
N VAL A 87 -3.10 -4.57 6.27
CA VAL A 87 -4.13 -5.00 5.33
C VAL A 87 -5.27 -3.99 5.25
N ILE A 88 -5.82 -3.56 6.39
CA ILE A 88 -6.89 -2.55 6.44
C ILE A 88 -6.40 -1.22 5.87
N PHE A 89 -5.22 -0.77 6.27
CA PHE A 89 -4.62 0.46 5.74
C PHE A 89 -4.37 0.36 4.23
N GLY A 90 -3.94 -0.80 3.73
CA GLY A 90 -3.72 -1.02 2.31
C GLY A 90 -5.01 -1.01 1.50
N LEU A 91 -6.09 -1.60 2.02
CA LEU A 91 -7.40 -1.65 1.37
C LEU A 91 -8.10 -0.29 1.32
N PHE A 92 -7.98 0.51 2.38
CA PHE A 92 -8.77 1.74 2.51
C PHE A 92 -8.00 3.04 2.28
N ILE A 93 -6.66 3.03 2.42
CA ILE A 93 -5.85 4.26 2.39
C ILE A 93 -4.86 4.24 1.23
N ALA A 94 -3.91 3.30 1.25
CA ALA A 94 -2.92 3.17 0.18
C ALA A 94 -2.12 1.87 0.35
N ILE A 95 -2.39 0.86 -0.48
CA ILE A 95 -1.60 -0.38 -0.51
C ILE A 95 -0.13 -0.13 -0.85
N SER A 96 0.13 0.91 -1.64
CA SER A 96 1.47 1.36 -2.03
C SER A 96 2.28 2.00 -0.89
N LEU A 97 1.64 2.40 0.21
CA LEU A 97 2.31 2.78 1.47
C LEU A 97 2.31 1.60 2.48
N ALA A 98 1.21 0.85 2.57
CA ALA A 98 1.08 -0.28 3.47
C ALA A 98 2.16 -1.34 3.25
N MET A 99 2.41 -1.70 1.98
CA MET A 99 3.37 -2.74 1.60
C MET A 99 4.81 -2.36 1.99
N PRO A 100 5.33 -1.16 1.65
CA PRO A 100 6.67 -0.76 2.12
C PRO A 100 6.82 -0.72 3.64
N LEU A 101 5.79 -0.27 4.38
CA LEU A 101 5.82 -0.28 5.85
C LEU A 101 5.89 -1.72 6.40
N PHE A 102 5.14 -2.65 5.81
CA PHE A 102 5.24 -4.07 6.15
C PHE A 102 6.63 -4.63 5.85
N MET A 103 7.22 -4.27 4.71
CA MET A 103 8.57 -4.70 4.33
C MET A 103 9.64 -4.21 5.32
N ILE A 104 9.52 -2.99 5.86
CA ILE A 104 10.42 -2.50 6.92
C ILE A 104 10.31 -3.38 8.17
N HIS A 105 9.09 -3.67 8.63
CA HIS A 105 8.88 -4.51 9.81
C HIS A 105 9.43 -5.93 9.60
N ARG A 106 9.23 -6.47 8.39
CA ARG A 106 9.81 -7.75 7.97
C ARG A 106 11.34 -7.73 8.05
N GLU A 107 12.00 -6.72 7.50
CA GLU A 107 13.47 -6.64 7.55
C GLU A 107 13.99 -6.53 8.98
N ILE A 108 13.28 -5.85 9.87
CA ILE A 108 13.62 -5.79 11.30
C ILE A 108 13.53 -7.19 11.94
N LYS A 109 12.47 -7.95 11.67
CA LYS A 109 12.34 -9.32 12.20
C LYS A 109 13.41 -10.26 11.67
N LEU A 110 13.80 -10.12 10.40
CA LEU A 110 14.86 -10.93 9.78
C LEU A 110 16.28 -10.61 10.26
N VAL A 111 16.47 -9.55 11.05
CA VAL A 111 17.74 -9.30 11.77
C VAL A 111 17.81 -10.15 13.04
N VAL A 112 16.66 -10.43 13.66
CA VAL A 112 16.57 -11.07 14.99
C VAL A 112 16.33 -12.59 14.88
N ALA A 113 15.81 -13.06 13.75
CA ALA A 113 15.64 -14.48 13.40
C ALA A 113 16.93 -15.09 12.83
#